data_AF-A0A1E5G1E2-F1
#
_entry.id   AF-A0A1E5G1E2-F1
#
_cell.length_a   1.000
_cell.length_b   1.000
_cell.length_c   1.000
_cell.angle_alpha   90.00
_cell.angle_beta   90.00
_cell.angle_gamma   90.00
#
_symmetry.space_group_name_H-M   'P 1'
#
loop_
_entity.id
_entity.type
_entity.pdbx_description
1 polymer ?
#
loop_
_entity_poly.entity_id
_entity_poly.type
_entity_poly.pdbx_seq_one_letter_code
_entity_poly.pdbx_strand_id
1 'polypeptide(L)'
;MNSPNKIYIALIVTIFCALIMVNYLAIGYNATQETLEFEAADKPLAENKGNPIRVVGSQLANALKEITSNTTAKQANNQETSNSNKAAKSTNNGQTSNNRTDKAFEGEQQSDVTVIPTINDEDIHTVDFKMLTQSGKVDIVDIEGITYLDVTSLASWYNRRLGWNYEEEQFILILFGVDFRGKSLSEEIYINGKATSLNEPIYIIDYRPYIPAEAFAQSVGAEIKHEDELLEIRIRNFARVAMTLLRS
;
A
#
# COMPACT_ATOMS: atom_id res chain seq x y z
N MET A 1 -52.89 -4.53 28.60
CA MET A 1 -52.14 -5.80 28.71
C MET A 1 -50.91 -5.71 27.82
N ASN A 2 -49.73 -5.54 28.40
CA ASN A 2 -48.47 -5.57 27.64
C ASN A 2 -48.20 -7.02 27.23
N SER A 3 -48.03 -7.29 25.93
CA SER A 3 -47.72 -8.65 25.50
C SER A 3 -46.31 -9.01 26.00
N PRO A 4 -46.14 -10.19 26.63
CA PRO A 4 -44.86 -10.60 27.21
C PRO A 4 -43.71 -10.53 26.20
N ASN A 5 -44.00 -10.70 24.91
CA ASN A 5 -43.01 -10.62 23.83
C ASN A 5 -42.34 -9.26 23.68
N LYS A 6 -43.00 -8.14 24.04
CA LYS A 6 -42.39 -6.80 23.94
C LYS A 6 -41.28 -6.57 24.97
N ILE A 7 -41.43 -7.17 26.15
CA ILE A 7 -40.45 -7.04 27.24
C ILE A 7 -39.19 -7.86 26.89
N TYR A 8 -39.35 -9.05 26.34
CA TYR A 8 -38.22 -9.88 25.90
C TYR A 8 -37.39 -9.23 24.80
N ILE A 9 -38.04 -8.63 23.78
CA ILE A 9 -37.33 -7.96 22.69
C ILE A 9 -36.53 -6.76 23.21
N ALA A 10 -37.13 -5.93 24.08
CA ALA A 10 -36.44 -4.79 24.67
C ALA A 10 -35.22 -5.21 25.51
N LEU A 11 -35.34 -6.33 26.24
CA LEU A 11 -34.26 -6.86 27.06
C LEU A 11 -33.09 -7.38 26.21
N ILE A 12 -33.39 -8.10 25.12
CA ILE A 12 -32.38 -8.60 24.16
C ILE A 12 -31.63 -7.43 23.51
N VAL A 13 -32.35 -6.40 23.04
CA VAL A 13 -31.72 -5.21 22.44
C VAL A 13 -30.82 -4.49 23.45
N THR A 14 -31.27 -4.36 24.70
CA THR A 14 -30.48 -3.69 25.75
C THR A 14 -29.20 -4.45 26.08
N ILE A 15 -29.28 -5.78 26.20
CA ILE A 15 -28.11 -6.64 26.43
C ILE A 15 -27.15 -6.55 25.24
N PHE A 16 -27.67 -6.56 24.01
CA PHE A 16 -26.85 -6.43 22.81
C PHE A 16 -26.14 -5.07 22.73
N CYS A 17 -26.82 -3.96 23.03
CA CYS A 17 -26.20 -2.64 23.11
C CYS A 17 -25.13 -2.56 24.21
N ALA A 18 -25.36 -3.17 25.38
CA ALA A 18 -24.38 -3.20 26.46
C ALA A 18 -23.13 -4.01 26.08
N LEU A 19 -23.30 -5.14 25.39
CA LEU A 19 -22.18 -5.95 24.89
C LEU A 19 -21.35 -5.21 23.83
N ILE A 20 -22.01 -4.46 22.94
CA ILE A 20 -21.31 -3.59 21.97
C ILE A 20 -20.49 -2.53 22.73
N MET A 21 -21.09 -1.84 23.70
CA MET A 21 -20.39 -0.81 24.49
C MET A 21 -19.16 -1.36 25.24
N VAL A 22 -19.27 -2.55 25.84
CA VAL A 22 -18.15 -3.19 26.54
C VAL A 22 -17.03 -3.59 25.58
N ASN A 23 -17.36 -4.12 24.39
CA ASN A 23 -16.34 -4.42 23.37
C ASN A 23 -15.65 -3.14 22.85
N TYR A 24 -16.38 -2.06 22.64
CA TYR A 24 -15.78 -0.77 22.26
C TYR A 24 -14.83 -0.25 23.33
N LEU A 25 -15.18 -0.41 24.62
CA LEU A 25 -14.31 0.00 25.74
C LEU A 25 -13.05 -0.87 25.82
N ALA A 26 -13.18 -2.18 25.61
CA ALA A 26 -12.07 -3.13 25.66
C ALA A 26 -11.09 -2.96 24.48
N ILE A 27 -11.59 -2.73 23.27
CA ILE A 27 -10.76 -2.41 22.09
C ILE A 27 -10.02 -1.09 22.31
N GLY A 28 -10.67 -0.09 22.91
CA GLY A 28 -10.02 1.16 23.31
C GLY A 28 -8.90 0.95 24.34
N TYR A 29 -9.05 0.00 25.26
CA TYR A 29 -8.09 -0.26 26.33
C TYR A 29 -6.89 -1.13 25.87
N ASN A 30 -7.11 -2.13 25.01
CA ASN A 30 -6.05 -2.99 24.47
C ASN A 30 -5.18 -2.27 23.44
N ALA A 31 -5.76 -1.36 22.64
CA ALA A 31 -4.98 -0.51 21.74
C ALA A 31 -3.95 0.38 22.47
N THR A 32 -4.14 0.63 23.76
CA THR A 32 -3.18 1.36 24.61
C THR A 32 -2.06 0.49 25.19
N GLN A 33 -2.24 -0.84 25.28
CA GLN A 33 -1.26 -1.76 25.90
C GLN A 33 -0.30 -2.35 24.86
N GLU A 34 -0.77 -2.64 23.64
CA GLU A 34 0.08 -3.21 22.58
C GLU A 34 0.99 -2.16 21.91
N THR A 35 0.80 -0.87 22.22
CA THR A 35 1.71 0.22 21.85
C THR A 35 2.95 0.37 22.75
N LEU A 36 3.21 -0.55 23.70
CA LEU A 36 4.35 -0.44 24.63
C LEU A 36 5.60 -1.25 24.25
N GLU A 37 5.61 -1.99 23.14
CA GLU A 37 6.85 -2.57 22.55
C GLU A 37 7.05 -2.21 21.07
N PHE A 38 6.45 -1.11 20.60
CA PHE A 38 6.94 -0.47 19.38
C PHE A 38 8.07 0.46 19.79
N GLU A 39 9.31 0.07 19.46
CA GLU A 39 10.51 0.90 19.59
C GLU A 39 10.29 2.17 18.76
N ALA A 40 9.73 3.20 19.40
CA ALA A 40 9.74 4.55 18.88
C ALA A 40 11.22 4.93 18.71
N ALA A 41 11.67 5.03 17.46
CA ALA A 41 12.90 5.70 17.11
C ALA A 41 12.77 7.22 17.37
N ASP A 42 12.35 7.61 18.56
CA ASP A 42 12.52 8.97 19.10
C ASP A 42 13.97 9.08 19.57
N LYS A 43 14.91 9.14 18.62
CA LYS A 43 16.14 9.87 18.85
C LYS A 43 15.80 11.34 18.63
N PRO A 44 15.81 12.20 19.67
CA PRO A 44 15.67 13.63 19.44
C PRO A 44 16.82 14.09 18.54
N LEU A 45 16.48 14.71 17.40
CA LEU A 45 17.40 15.51 16.63
C LEU A 45 17.93 16.61 17.55
N ALA A 46 19.13 16.39 18.08
CA ALA A 46 19.85 17.40 18.84
C ALA A 46 19.99 18.66 17.96
N GLU A 47 19.59 19.81 18.51
CA GLU A 47 19.89 21.13 17.98
C GLU A 47 21.40 21.24 17.71
N ASN A 48 21.81 21.04 16.45
CA ASN A 48 23.15 21.41 16.01
C ASN A 48 23.10 22.85 15.49
N LYS A 49 23.20 23.80 16.43
CA LYS A 49 23.49 25.20 16.11
C LYS A 49 24.93 25.28 15.61
N GLY A 50 25.09 25.27 14.28
CA GLY A 50 26.31 25.72 13.62
C GLY A 50 26.96 24.70 12.69
N ASN A 51 26.37 24.48 11.51
CA ASN A 51 27.12 24.36 10.26
C ASN A 51 26.16 24.36 9.07
N PRO A 52 26.47 25.06 7.97
CA PRO A 52 25.59 25.09 6.81
C PRO A 52 25.52 23.70 6.18
N ILE A 53 24.28 23.31 5.91
CA ILE A 53 23.79 22.14 5.22
C ILE A 53 24.75 21.73 4.09
N ARG A 54 25.47 20.63 4.31
CA ARG A 54 26.21 19.93 3.26
C ARG A 54 25.38 18.73 2.80
N VAL A 55 24.41 19.06 1.96
CA VAL A 55 23.86 18.28 0.84
C VAL A 55 24.13 16.76 0.89
N VAL A 56 23.13 16.00 1.36
CA VAL A 56 23.04 14.54 1.19
C VAL A 56 22.86 14.16 -0.30
N GLY A 57 22.62 15.14 -1.18
CA GLY A 57 22.56 14.96 -2.63
C GLY A 57 23.86 14.50 -3.30
N SER A 58 25.03 14.54 -2.64
CA SER A 58 26.29 14.11 -3.30
C SER A 58 26.46 12.59 -3.37
N GLN A 59 25.86 11.82 -2.45
CA GLN A 59 25.96 10.36 -2.50
C GLN A 59 25.00 9.77 -3.54
N LEU A 60 23.79 10.32 -3.66
CA LEU A 60 22.85 9.94 -4.71
C LEU A 60 23.32 10.37 -6.11
N ALA A 61 23.92 11.56 -6.24
CA ALA A 61 24.51 12.02 -7.50
C ALA A 61 25.73 11.18 -7.94
N ASN A 62 26.53 10.66 -7.00
CA ASN A 62 27.64 9.77 -7.32
C ASN A 62 27.15 8.35 -7.70
N ALA A 63 26.12 7.82 -7.02
CA ALA A 63 25.50 6.55 -7.38
C ALA A 63 24.86 6.58 -8.78
N LEU A 64 24.17 7.68 -9.12
CA LEU A 64 23.60 7.89 -10.46
C LEU A 64 24.69 8.05 -11.54
N LYS A 65 25.84 8.67 -11.22
CA LYS A 65 26.97 8.79 -12.14
C LYS A 65 27.65 7.44 -12.43
N GLU A 66 27.78 6.57 -11.45
CA GLU A 66 28.34 5.22 -11.64
C GLU A 66 27.42 4.32 -12.48
N ILE A 67 26.10 4.40 -12.30
CA ILE A 67 25.13 3.66 -13.12
C ILE A 67 25.15 4.14 -14.58
N THR A 68 25.26 5.45 -14.80
CA THR A 68 25.34 6.02 -16.17
C THR A 68 26.65 5.63 -16.86
N SER A 69 27.77 5.56 -16.12
CA SER A 69 29.09 5.21 -16.66
C SER A 69 29.20 3.74 -17.07
N ASN A 70 28.57 2.84 -16.31
CA ASN A 70 28.60 1.40 -16.59
C ASN A 70 27.72 1.02 -17.80
N THR A 71 26.68 1.80 -18.10
CA THR A 71 25.81 1.58 -19.25
C THR A 71 26.49 1.99 -20.57
N THR A 72 27.30 3.05 -20.57
CA THR A 72 28.06 3.46 -21.77
C THR A 72 29.27 2.55 -22.04
N ALA A 73 29.89 1.96 -21.01
CA ALA A 73 31.01 1.03 -21.18
C ALA A 73 30.59 -0.34 -21.74
N LYS A 74 29.35 -0.79 -21.47
CA LYS A 74 28.85 -2.10 -21.93
C LYS A 74 28.40 -2.11 -23.39
N GLN A 75 28.13 -0.94 -23.98
CA GLN A 75 27.83 -0.80 -25.42
C GLN A 75 29.08 -0.68 -26.29
N ALA A 76 30.26 -0.41 -25.72
CA ALA A 76 31.52 -0.31 -26.46
C ALA A 76 32.26 -1.65 -26.64
N ASN A 77 31.85 -2.74 -25.96
CA ASN A 77 32.63 -3.98 -25.90
C ASN A 77 32.01 -5.19 -26.64
N ASN A 78 30.98 -4.97 -27.46
CA ASN A 78 30.32 -6.02 -28.26
C ASN A 78 30.65 -5.98 -29.76
N GLN A 79 31.71 -5.27 -30.17
CA GLN A 79 32.26 -5.32 -31.53
C GLN A 79 33.73 -5.74 -31.50
N GLU A 80 34.00 -7.01 -31.18
CA GLU A 80 35.20 -7.73 -31.67
C GLU A 80 35.16 -9.17 -31.16
N THR A 81 34.76 -10.11 -32.02
CA THR A 81 35.36 -11.46 -32.15
C THR A 81 34.58 -12.29 -33.18
N SER A 82 34.85 -12.00 -34.44
CA SER A 82 34.65 -12.97 -35.53
C SER A 82 36.03 -13.25 -36.14
N ASN A 83 36.64 -14.39 -35.79
CA ASN A 83 37.33 -15.25 -36.77
C ASN A 83 38.03 -16.48 -36.18
N SER A 84 37.85 -17.58 -36.93
CA SER A 84 38.73 -18.74 -37.13
C SER A 84 38.89 -19.75 -35.99
N ASN A 85 38.35 -20.97 -36.19
CA ASN A 85 39.22 -22.08 -36.57
C ASN A 85 38.48 -23.31 -37.13
N LYS A 86 39.31 -24.11 -37.79
CA LYS A 86 39.09 -24.95 -38.97
C LYS A 86 39.15 -26.44 -38.58
N ALA A 87 38.23 -27.21 -39.15
CA ALA A 87 38.29 -28.63 -39.54
C ALA A 87 38.81 -29.70 -38.54
N ALA A 88 37.94 -30.65 -38.21
CA ALA A 88 38.29 -32.08 -38.25
C ALA A 88 37.05 -32.94 -38.57
N LYS A 89 37.30 -33.97 -39.36
CA LYS A 89 36.39 -34.84 -40.12
C LYS A 89 36.19 -36.16 -39.34
N SER A 90 34.96 -36.62 -39.13
CA SER A 90 34.65 -38.04 -38.84
C SER A 90 33.19 -38.35 -39.15
N THR A 91 32.89 -39.63 -39.25
CA THR A 91 32.09 -40.24 -40.33
C THR A 91 30.81 -40.91 -39.81
N ASN A 92 29.77 -40.89 -40.66
CA ASN A 92 28.66 -41.86 -40.83
C ASN A 92 27.42 -41.92 -39.91
N ASN A 93 26.30 -41.96 -40.66
CA ASN A 93 25.06 -42.74 -40.52
C ASN A 93 23.99 -42.34 -39.50
N GLY A 94 22.80 -42.05 -40.03
CA GLY A 94 21.54 -42.13 -39.30
C GLY A 94 20.45 -41.25 -39.89
N GLN A 95 19.47 -41.87 -40.54
CA GLN A 95 18.19 -41.28 -40.93
C GLN A 95 17.57 -40.44 -39.82
N THR A 96 16.96 -39.29 -40.14
CA THR A 96 15.51 -39.01 -40.01
C THR A 96 15.25 -37.54 -40.39
N SER A 97 14.36 -37.33 -41.35
CA SER A 97 13.87 -36.01 -41.77
C SER A 97 12.88 -35.48 -40.75
N ASN A 98 13.16 -34.34 -40.13
CA ASN A 98 12.19 -33.51 -39.43
C ASN A 98 12.45 -32.04 -39.79
N ASN A 99 11.48 -31.44 -40.50
CA ASN A 99 11.44 -30.01 -40.78
C ASN A 99 11.37 -29.24 -39.45
N ARG A 100 12.47 -28.56 -39.09
CA ARG A 100 12.52 -27.64 -37.96
C ARG A 100 12.82 -26.25 -38.51
N THR A 101 11.80 -25.40 -38.50
CA THR A 101 11.89 -24.00 -38.91
C THR A 101 12.47 -23.22 -37.73
N ASP A 102 13.78 -22.98 -37.77
CA ASP A 102 14.48 -22.11 -36.82
C ASP A 102 14.10 -20.65 -37.15
N LYS A 103 13.00 -20.17 -36.57
CA LYS A 103 12.77 -18.74 -36.42
C LYS A 103 13.44 -18.30 -35.12
N ALA A 104 14.62 -17.71 -35.25
CA ALA A 104 15.26 -16.93 -34.22
C ALA A 104 14.27 -15.84 -33.75
N PHE A 105 13.78 -16.00 -32.53
CA PHE A 105 12.90 -15.05 -31.86
C PHE A 105 13.81 -14.18 -30.98
N GLU A 106 14.38 -13.15 -31.56
CA GLU A 106 14.97 -12.02 -30.82
C GLU A 106 13.81 -11.17 -30.32
N GLY A 107 13.16 -11.63 -29.25
CA GLY A 107 12.24 -10.82 -28.47
C GLY A 107 13.07 -9.88 -27.62
N GLU A 108 13.22 -8.63 -28.06
CA GLU A 108 13.70 -7.55 -27.21
C GLU A 108 12.79 -7.50 -25.96
N GLN A 109 13.34 -7.87 -24.81
CA GLN A 109 12.66 -7.68 -23.52
C GLN A 109 12.54 -6.18 -23.28
N GLN A 110 11.42 -5.61 -23.72
CA GLN A 110 11.01 -4.27 -23.39
C GLN A 110 10.75 -4.27 -21.87
N SER A 111 11.70 -3.71 -21.12
CA SER A 111 11.57 -3.53 -19.68
C SER A 111 10.47 -2.50 -19.48
N ASP A 112 9.38 -2.93 -18.87
CA ASP A 112 8.28 -2.05 -18.50
C ASP A 112 8.80 -1.09 -17.44
N VAL A 113 8.98 0.19 -17.81
CA VAL A 113 9.49 1.20 -16.91
C VAL A 113 8.30 1.69 -16.08
N THR A 114 8.19 1.21 -14.85
CA THR A 114 7.19 1.70 -13.89
C THR A 114 7.48 3.17 -13.57
N VAL A 115 6.60 4.07 -14.01
CA VAL A 115 6.68 5.50 -13.71
C VAL A 115 6.03 5.75 -12.36
N ILE A 116 6.79 6.26 -11.40
CA ILE A 116 6.24 6.69 -10.10
C ILE A 116 5.67 8.10 -10.29
N PRO A 117 4.39 8.36 -9.99
CA PRO A 117 3.82 9.70 -10.08
C PRO A 117 4.54 10.62 -9.10
N THR A 118 4.78 11.87 -9.53
CA THR A 118 5.23 12.94 -8.64
C THR A 118 3.98 13.64 -8.11
N ILE A 119 3.79 13.64 -6.80
CA ILE A 119 2.69 14.34 -6.13
C ILE A 119 3.27 15.58 -5.48
N ASN A 120 2.78 16.76 -5.85
CA ASN A 120 3.14 18.00 -5.17
C ASN A 120 2.12 18.31 -4.08
N ASP A 121 2.49 19.13 -3.09
CA ASP A 121 1.57 19.57 -2.03
C ASP A 121 0.31 20.26 -2.58
N GLU A 122 0.39 20.87 -3.77
CA GLU A 122 -0.73 21.52 -4.45
C GLU A 122 -1.77 20.53 -5.01
N ASP A 123 -1.36 19.28 -5.26
CA ASP A 123 -2.21 18.21 -5.77
C ASP A 123 -3.00 17.51 -4.64
N ILE A 124 -2.73 17.88 -3.39
CA ILE A 124 -3.35 17.29 -2.20
C ILE A 124 -4.54 18.15 -1.79
N HIS A 125 -5.71 17.52 -1.68
CA HIS A 125 -6.97 18.18 -1.36
C HIS A 125 -7.55 17.63 -0.07
N THR A 126 -7.90 18.50 0.87
CA THR A 126 -8.62 18.10 2.08
C THR A 126 -10.12 18.08 1.81
N VAL A 127 -10.75 16.92 1.93
CA VAL A 127 -12.19 16.73 1.68
C VAL A 127 -12.94 16.42 2.97
N ASP A 128 -14.24 16.69 2.98
CA ASP A 128 -15.10 16.17 4.03
C ASP A 128 -15.17 14.65 3.89
N PHE A 129 -14.89 13.94 4.97
CA PHE A 129 -14.87 12.49 5.01
C PHE A 129 -15.92 11.98 5.97
N LYS A 130 -16.66 10.95 5.55
CA LYS A 130 -17.66 10.31 6.39
C LYS A 130 -17.56 8.80 6.30
N MET A 131 -17.47 8.16 7.45
CA MET A 131 -17.48 6.71 7.57
C MET A 131 -18.21 6.33 8.85
N LEU A 132 -19.07 5.31 8.77
CA LEU A 132 -19.96 4.92 9.87
C LEU A 132 -20.80 6.12 10.36
N THR A 133 -20.68 6.47 11.63
CA THR A 133 -21.37 7.59 12.29
C THR A 133 -20.45 8.78 12.52
N GLN A 134 -19.21 8.75 12.02
CA GLN A 134 -18.22 9.79 12.22
C GLN A 134 -18.00 10.57 10.92
N SER A 135 -17.78 11.87 11.09
CA SER A 135 -17.41 12.78 10.02
C SER A 135 -16.17 13.56 10.43
N GLY A 136 -15.37 13.95 9.47
CA GLY A 136 -14.22 14.82 9.67
C GLY A 136 -13.60 15.18 8.35
N LYS A 137 -12.29 15.34 8.34
CA LYS A 137 -11.54 15.75 7.16
C LYS A 137 -10.36 14.82 6.96
N VAL A 138 -10.14 14.42 5.71
CA VAL A 138 -8.97 13.64 5.29
C VAL A 138 -8.42 14.25 4.02
N ASP A 139 -7.14 14.03 3.79
CA ASP A 139 -6.46 14.44 2.57
C ASP A 139 -6.61 13.34 1.51
N ILE A 140 -6.82 13.78 0.28
CA ILE A 140 -6.87 12.94 -0.92
C ILE A 140 -5.97 13.51 -2.01
N VAL A 141 -5.66 12.66 -2.99
CA VAL A 141 -5.00 13.04 -4.23
C VAL A 141 -5.62 12.25 -5.37
N ASP A 142 -5.86 12.90 -6.51
CA ASP A 142 -6.36 12.23 -7.71
C ASP A 142 -5.19 11.95 -8.66
N ILE A 143 -4.92 10.67 -8.91
CA ILE A 143 -3.83 10.22 -9.78
C ILE A 143 -4.48 9.46 -10.93
N GLU A 144 -4.31 9.97 -12.16
CA GLU A 144 -4.86 9.35 -13.38
C GLU A 144 -6.38 9.09 -13.33
N GLY A 145 -7.11 9.94 -12.60
CA GLY A 145 -8.56 9.82 -12.42
C GLY A 145 -9.00 8.83 -11.33
N ILE A 146 -8.06 8.30 -10.55
CA ILE A 146 -8.32 7.48 -9.37
C ILE A 146 -8.08 8.31 -8.12
N THR A 147 -9.07 8.34 -7.22
CA THR A 147 -8.93 9.00 -5.92
C THR A 147 -8.18 8.10 -4.94
N TYR A 148 -7.09 8.64 -4.41
CA TYR A 148 -6.28 8.05 -3.37
C TYR A 148 -6.50 8.75 -2.03
N LEU A 149 -6.60 7.95 -0.97
CA LEU A 149 -6.64 8.43 0.42
C LEU A 149 -5.22 8.53 0.97
N ASP A 150 -4.86 9.68 1.55
CA ASP A 150 -3.67 9.76 2.39
C ASP A 150 -3.94 9.02 3.72
N VAL A 151 -3.23 7.91 3.90
CA VAL A 151 -3.32 7.04 5.07
C VAL A 151 -2.91 7.79 6.35
N THR A 152 -2.04 8.80 6.24
CA THR A 152 -1.58 9.60 7.38
C THR A 152 -2.69 10.48 7.94
N SER A 153 -3.39 11.23 7.07
CA SER A 153 -4.55 12.03 7.44
C SER A 153 -5.69 11.16 7.97
N LEU A 154 -5.93 9.99 7.36
CA LEU A 154 -6.92 9.01 7.81
C LEU A 154 -6.62 8.49 9.23
N ALA A 155 -5.36 8.12 9.50
CA ALA A 155 -4.92 7.69 10.82
C ALA A 155 -5.11 8.80 11.86
N SER A 156 -4.73 10.03 11.51
CA SER A 156 -4.84 11.21 12.36
C SER A 156 -6.31 11.53 12.71
N TRP A 157 -7.21 11.46 11.73
CA TRP A 157 -8.64 11.65 11.94
C TRP A 157 -9.22 10.64 12.94
N TYR A 158 -8.76 9.39 12.91
CA TYR A 158 -9.13 8.36 13.89
C TYR A 158 -8.38 8.41 15.22
N ASN A 159 -7.51 9.40 15.42
CA ASN A 159 -6.59 9.49 16.57
C ASN A 159 -5.81 8.17 16.74
N ARG A 160 -5.20 7.71 15.65
CA ARG A 160 -4.33 6.54 15.58
C ARG A 160 -2.97 6.94 15.01
N ARG A 161 -1.97 6.11 15.26
CA ARG A 161 -0.63 6.28 14.71
C ARG A 161 -0.46 5.39 13.49
N LEU A 162 0.16 5.95 12.46
CA LEU A 162 0.69 5.18 11.34
C LEU A 162 2.02 4.59 11.77
N GLY A 163 2.15 3.27 11.67
CA GLY A 163 3.39 2.52 11.89
C GLY A 163 4.16 2.33 10.60
N TRP A 164 5.44 2.03 10.73
CA TRP A 164 6.32 1.69 9.61
C TRP A 164 7.16 0.48 9.94
N ASN A 165 7.25 -0.48 9.03
CA ASN A 165 8.21 -1.56 9.07
C ASN A 165 9.29 -1.29 8.02
N TYR A 166 10.49 -0.93 8.51
CA TYR A 166 11.63 -0.54 7.68
C TYR A 166 12.26 -1.71 6.92
N GLU A 167 12.19 -2.93 7.44
CA GLU A 167 12.75 -4.11 6.77
C GLU A 167 11.94 -4.50 5.55
N GLU A 168 10.61 -4.40 5.65
CA GLU A 168 9.69 -4.76 4.58
C GLU A 168 9.24 -3.58 3.73
N GLU A 169 9.67 -2.35 4.06
CA GLU A 169 9.28 -1.08 3.44
C GLU A 169 7.75 -0.93 3.32
N GLN A 170 7.05 -1.24 4.41
CA GLN A 170 5.59 -1.21 4.46
C GLN A 170 5.07 -0.26 5.55
N PHE A 171 3.97 0.42 5.23
CA PHE A 171 3.18 1.10 6.26
C PHE A 171 2.35 0.07 7.03
N ILE A 172 2.00 0.41 8.27
CA ILE A 172 1.11 -0.38 9.12
C ILE A 172 0.07 0.56 9.71
N LEU A 173 -1.21 0.31 9.47
CA LEU A 173 -2.32 1.08 10.02
C LEU A 173 -3.30 0.14 10.70
N ILE A 174 -3.58 0.38 11.98
CA ILE A 174 -4.59 -0.37 12.73
C ILE A 174 -5.82 0.51 12.96
N LEU A 175 -6.91 0.23 12.24
CA LEU A 175 -8.20 0.91 12.40
C LEU A 175 -9.27 -0.10 12.76
N PHE A 176 -10.01 0.15 13.85
CA PHE A 176 -11.11 -0.71 14.28
C PHE A 176 -10.73 -2.19 14.50
N GLY A 177 -9.50 -2.46 14.92
CA GLY A 177 -8.98 -3.82 15.04
C GLY A 177 -8.54 -4.44 13.71
N VAL A 178 -8.72 -3.76 12.59
CA VAL A 178 -8.23 -4.20 11.28
C VAL A 178 -6.82 -3.67 11.06
N ASP A 179 -5.88 -4.59 10.84
CA ASP A 179 -4.48 -4.34 10.50
C ASP A 179 -4.33 -4.24 8.99
N PHE A 180 -3.99 -3.05 8.49
CA PHE A 180 -3.70 -2.75 7.10
C PHE A 180 -2.20 -2.60 6.92
N ARG A 181 -1.61 -3.36 6.00
CA ARG A 181 -0.20 -3.21 5.61
C ARG A 181 -0.04 -3.12 4.11
N GLY A 182 0.81 -2.23 3.63
CA GLY A 182 1.00 -2.01 2.21
C GLY A 182 2.38 -1.48 1.88
N LYS A 183 2.87 -1.83 0.68
CA LYS A 183 4.18 -1.42 0.14
C LYS A 183 3.99 -0.49 -1.04
N SER A 184 4.96 0.38 -1.29
CA SER A 184 4.94 1.25 -2.47
C SER A 184 4.96 0.42 -3.76
N LEU A 185 4.25 0.85 -4.78
CA LEU A 185 4.09 0.21 -6.09
C LEU A 185 3.51 -1.20 -6.04
N SER A 186 2.88 -1.59 -4.92
CA SER A 186 2.23 -2.88 -4.75
C SER A 186 0.76 -2.80 -5.11
N GLU A 187 0.28 -3.72 -5.94
CA GLU A 187 -1.14 -4.01 -6.17
C GLU A 187 -1.69 -4.98 -5.11
N GLU A 188 -0.99 -5.17 -4.00
CA GLU A 188 -1.43 -5.98 -2.87
C GLU A 188 -1.42 -5.16 -1.58
N ILE A 189 -2.51 -5.27 -0.82
CA ILE A 189 -2.62 -4.83 0.57
C ILE A 189 -2.87 -6.04 1.47
N TYR A 190 -2.21 -6.09 2.62
CA TYR A 190 -2.46 -7.10 3.63
C TYR A 190 -3.50 -6.58 4.62
N ILE A 191 -4.59 -7.32 4.78
CA ILE A 191 -5.68 -7.01 5.72
C ILE A 191 -5.76 -8.16 6.72
N ASN A 192 -5.47 -7.90 7.99
CA ASN A 192 -5.35 -8.91 9.05
C ASN A 192 -4.42 -10.07 8.62
N GLY A 193 -3.28 -9.73 8.04
CA GLY A 193 -2.28 -10.69 7.54
C GLY A 193 -2.65 -11.41 6.24
N LYS A 194 -3.82 -11.16 5.64
CA LYS A 194 -4.24 -11.76 4.37
C LYS A 194 -4.00 -10.79 3.22
N ALA A 195 -3.20 -11.21 2.23
CA ALA A 195 -3.02 -10.48 0.98
C ALA A 195 -4.36 -10.33 0.24
N THR A 196 -4.63 -9.12 -0.22
CA THR A 196 -5.82 -8.71 -0.97
C THR A 196 -5.35 -7.90 -2.17
N SER A 197 -5.72 -8.35 -3.36
CA SER A 197 -5.38 -7.65 -4.60
C SER A 197 -6.15 -6.34 -4.73
N LEU A 198 -5.47 -5.36 -5.27
CA LEU A 198 -5.94 -4.03 -5.62
C LEU A 198 -6.03 -3.95 -7.14
N ASN A 199 -6.91 -3.08 -7.65
CA ASN A 199 -6.93 -2.77 -9.07
C ASN A 199 -5.83 -1.79 -9.46
N GLU A 200 -5.37 -1.00 -8.49
CA GLU A 200 -4.40 0.07 -8.66
C GLU A 200 -3.35 -0.02 -7.55
N PRO A 201 -2.08 0.32 -7.83
CA PRO A 201 -1.00 0.17 -6.87
C PRO A 201 -1.13 1.19 -5.73
N ILE A 202 -0.55 0.85 -4.58
CA ILE A 202 -0.29 1.76 -3.47
C ILE A 202 0.89 2.67 -3.82
N TYR A 203 0.82 3.96 -3.48
CA TYR A 203 1.94 4.87 -3.60
C TYR A 203 2.46 5.29 -2.23
N ILE A 204 3.77 5.34 -2.06
CA ILE A 204 4.40 5.93 -0.88
C ILE A 204 5.35 7.01 -1.38
N ILE A 205 4.96 8.27 -1.21
CA ILE A 205 5.65 9.44 -1.76
C ILE A 205 5.92 10.38 -0.59
N ASP A 206 7.18 10.80 -0.45
CA ASP A 206 7.64 11.63 0.68
C ASP A 206 7.20 11.10 2.06
N TYR A 207 7.31 9.79 2.25
CA TYR A 207 6.91 9.05 3.46
C TYR A 207 5.40 9.10 3.79
N ARG A 208 4.55 9.56 2.87
CA ARG A 208 3.09 9.51 2.98
C ARG A 208 2.54 8.34 2.16
N PRO A 209 1.82 7.38 2.77
CA PRO A 209 1.17 6.31 2.03
C PRO A 209 -0.17 6.78 1.47
N TYR A 210 -0.42 6.42 0.22
CA TYR A 210 -1.64 6.69 -0.52
C TYR A 210 -2.23 5.37 -0.99
N ILE A 211 -3.48 5.10 -0.63
CA ILE A 211 -4.21 3.89 -1.04
C ILE A 211 -5.41 4.25 -1.90
N PRO A 212 -5.76 3.46 -2.93
CA PRO A 212 -6.97 3.70 -3.71
C PRO A 212 -8.20 3.69 -2.79
N ALA A 213 -8.99 4.75 -2.83
CA ALA A 213 -10.11 4.95 -1.90
C ALA A 213 -11.19 3.86 -2.05
N GLU A 214 -11.43 3.43 -3.30
CA GLU A 214 -12.29 2.30 -3.66
C GLU A 214 -11.82 1.01 -2.97
N ALA A 215 -10.51 0.73 -3.02
CA ALA A 215 -9.96 -0.48 -2.41
C ALA A 215 -10.04 -0.45 -0.88
N PHE A 216 -9.81 0.72 -0.28
CA PHE A 216 -10.07 0.91 1.15
C PHE A 216 -11.54 0.64 1.49
N ALA A 217 -12.49 1.21 0.75
CA ALA A 217 -13.92 0.95 0.98
C ALA A 217 -14.26 -0.54 0.89
N GLN A 218 -13.77 -1.22 -0.15
CA GLN A 218 -14.01 -2.65 -0.36
C GLN A 218 -13.40 -3.52 0.75
N SER A 219 -12.21 -3.16 1.25
CA SER A 219 -11.53 -3.87 2.35
C SER A 219 -12.37 -3.92 3.63
N VAL A 220 -13.10 -2.84 3.90
CA VAL A 220 -14.01 -2.72 5.05
C VAL A 220 -15.45 -3.12 4.72
N GLY A 221 -15.70 -3.74 3.56
CA GLY A 221 -17.03 -4.19 3.14
C GLY A 221 -18.02 -3.06 2.83
N ALA A 222 -17.50 -1.90 2.45
CA ALA A 222 -18.22 -0.69 2.09
C ALA A 222 -18.10 -0.39 0.58
N GLU A 223 -18.87 0.59 0.14
CA GLU A 223 -18.72 1.27 -1.15
C GLU A 223 -18.26 2.71 -0.90
N ILE A 224 -17.62 3.30 -1.89
CA ILE A 224 -17.33 4.73 -1.88
C ILE A 224 -18.45 5.49 -2.60
N LYS A 225 -18.77 6.66 -2.07
CA LYS A 225 -19.66 7.61 -2.72
C LYS A 225 -19.05 9.00 -2.68
N HIS A 226 -18.97 9.63 -3.84
CA HIS A 226 -18.54 11.01 -4.00
C HIS A 226 -19.78 11.90 -4.16
N GLU A 227 -19.92 12.90 -3.30
CA GLU A 227 -20.95 13.95 -3.40
C GLU A 227 -20.28 15.32 -3.18
N ASP A 228 -20.02 16.07 -4.25
CA ASP A 228 -19.31 17.36 -4.21
C ASP A 228 -17.95 17.24 -3.47
N GLU A 229 -17.80 17.90 -2.33
CA GLU A 229 -16.60 17.86 -1.47
C GLU A 229 -16.65 16.76 -0.39
N LEU A 230 -17.67 15.89 -0.43
CA LEU A 230 -17.86 14.78 0.51
C LEU A 230 -17.42 13.45 -0.11
N LEU A 231 -16.51 12.78 0.59
CA LEU A 231 -16.14 11.39 0.40
C LEU A 231 -16.80 10.53 1.48
N GLU A 232 -17.82 9.75 1.11
CA GLU A 232 -18.55 8.90 2.04
C GLU A 232 -18.27 7.41 1.79
N ILE A 233 -17.77 6.72 2.82
CA ILE A 233 -17.61 5.27 2.85
C ILE A 233 -18.90 4.65 3.41
N ARG A 234 -19.78 4.20 2.53
CA ARG A 234 -21.10 3.63 2.87
C ARG A 234 -21.01 2.13 3.07
N ILE A 235 -21.38 1.69 4.27
CA ILE A 235 -21.41 0.27 4.58
C ILE A 235 -22.63 -0.37 3.93
N ARG A 236 -22.41 -1.18 2.89
CA ARG A 236 -23.47 -1.97 2.25
C ARG A 236 -23.89 -3.17 3.11
N ASN A 237 -22.96 -3.76 3.86
CA ASN A 237 -23.20 -4.99 4.61
C ASN A 237 -22.66 -4.90 6.03
N PHE A 238 -23.47 -4.35 6.95
CA PHE A 238 -23.13 -4.23 8.37
C PHE A 238 -22.70 -5.55 9.01
N ALA A 239 -23.27 -6.69 8.60
CA ALA A 239 -22.87 -7.99 9.13
C ALA A 239 -21.45 -8.38 8.71
N ARG A 240 -21.06 -8.09 7.46
CA ARG A 240 -19.69 -8.30 6.97
C ARG A 240 -18.70 -7.39 7.70
N VAL A 241 -19.04 -6.12 7.86
CA VAL A 241 -18.21 -5.16 8.61
C VAL A 241 -18.07 -5.62 10.05
N ALA A 242 -19.18 -5.89 10.73
CA ALA A 242 -19.14 -6.39 12.10
C ALA A 242 -18.31 -7.67 12.23
N MET A 243 -18.39 -8.62 11.29
CA MET A 243 -17.52 -9.80 11.32
C MET A 243 -16.04 -9.48 11.09
N THR A 244 -15.72 -8.52 10.21
CA THR A 244 -14.33 -8.06 10.04
C THR A 244 -13.81 -7.38 11.31
N LEU A 245 -14.65 -6.59 11.98
CA LEU A 245 -14.32 -5.85 13.21
C LEU A 245 -14.30 -6.72 14.49
N LEU A 246 -15.03 -7.84 14.51
CA LEU A 246 -15.14 -8.72 15.69
C LEU A 246 -14.14 -9.89 15.68
N ARG A 247 -13.43 -10.10 14.57
CA ARG A 247 -12.46 -11.20 14.42
C ARG A 247 -11.02 -10.80 14.77
N SER A 248 -10.81 -9.53 15.11
CA SER A 248 -9.58 -8.96 15.64
C SER A 248 -9.52 -9.06 17.16
#